data_AF-A0A7L0HSL4-F1
#
_entry.id   AF-A0A7L0HSL4-F1
#
_cell.length_a   1.000
_cell.length_b   1.000
_cell.length_c   1.000
_cell.angle_alpha   90.00
_cell.angle_beta   90.00
_cell.angle_gamma   90.00
#
_symmetry.space_group_name_H-M   'P 1'
#
loop_
_entity.id
_entity.type
_entity.pdbx_description
1 polymer ?
#
loop_
_entity_poly.entity_id
_entity_poly.type
_entity_poly.pdbx_seq_one_letter_code
_entity_poly.pdbx_strand_id
1 'polypeptide(L)' 'MRILYLLFTIVFLLFQAAPGSADSLFADTTECRSQGNFCRAGTCPPTFAVSGTCHGGLLKCCSK' A
#
# COMPACT_ATOMS: atom_id res chain seq x y z
N MET A 1 28.40 -27.23 7.34
CA MET A 1 26.93 -27.40 7.53
C MET A 1 26.25 -26.19 8.15
N ARG A 2 26.78 -25.56 9.22
CA ARG A 2 26.10 -24.47 9.95
C ARG A 2 26.04 -23.12 9.22
N ILE A 3 27.02 -22.83 8.37
CA ILE A 3 27.11 -21.60 7.56
C ILE A 3 26.04 -21.50 6.47
N LEU A 4 25.61 -22.64 5.90
CA LEU A 4 24.59 -22.65 4.86
C LEU A 4 23.24 -22.16 5.41
N TYR A 5 22.92 -22.55 6.65
CA TYR A 5 21.72 -22.08 7.36
C TYR A 5 21.75 -20.58 7.67
N LEU A 6 22.93 -20.05 8.01
CA LEU A 6 23.11 -18.61 8.26
C LEU A 6 22.92 -17.78 6.98
N LEU A 7 23.42 -18.26 5.84
CA LEU A 7 23.21 -17.59 4.56
C LEU A 7 21.74 -17.60 4.15
N PHE A 8 21.05 -18.72 4.39
CA PHE A 8 19.63 -18.86 4.09
C PHE A 8 18.76 -17.91 4.94
N THR A 9 19.04 -17.79 6.25
CA THR A 9 18.31 -16.84 7.11
C THR A 9 18.54 -15.39 6.71
N ILE A 10 19.75 -15.01 6.31
CA ILE A 10 20.05 -13.65 5.82
C ILE A 10 19.26 -13.35 4.54
N VAL A 11 19.24 -14.28 3.59
CA VAL A 11 18.47 -14.12 2.34
C VAL A 11 16.98 -13.98 2.62
N PHE A 12 16.42 -14.79 3.53
CA PHE A 12 15.02 -14.68 3.92
C PHE A 12 14.69 -13.35 4.61
N LEU A 13 15.60 -12.83 5.45
CA LEU A 13 15.43 -11.52 6.07
C LEU A 13 15.48 -10.37 5.06
N LEU A 14 16.34 -10.47 4.04
CA LEU A 14 16.41 -9.49 2.95
C LEU A 14 15.21 -9.56 1.99
N PHE A 15 14.63 -10.76 1.82
CA PHE A 15 13.43 -10.99 1.02
C PHE A 15 12.12 -10.83 1.77
N GLN A 16 12.17 -10.46 3.06
CA GLN A 16 11.00 -9.86 3.71
C GLN A 16 10.80 -8.53 3.02
N ALA A 17 10.00 -8.54 1.95
CA ALA A 17 9.34 -7.36 1.43
C ALA A 17 8.77 -6.69 2.67
N ALA A 18 9.40 -5.57 3.08
CA ALA A 18 8.86 -4.73 4.12
C ALA A 18 7.38 -4.63 3.79
N PRO A 19 6.45 -5.12 4.65
CA PRO A 19 5.06 -4.83 4.44
C PRO A 19 5.09 -3.32 4.45
N GLY A 20 4.91 -2.72 3.27
CA GLY A 20 5.12 -1.30 3.09
C GLY A 20 4.23 -0.67 4.13
N SER A 21 4.85 -0.25 5.23
CA SER A 21 4.30 0.69 6.16
C SER A 21 4.28 1.96 5.32
N ALA A 22 3.27 2.02 4.45
CA ALA A 22 2.55 3.24 4.20
C ALA A 22 1.92 3.61 5.55
N ASP A 23 2.78 3.93 6.51
CA ASP A 23 2.43 4.80 7.61
C ASP A 23 1.74 5.96 6.95
N SER A 24 0.54 6.17 7.45
CA SER A 24 -0.46 7.10 7.01
C SER A 24 0.03 8.53 7.12
N LEU A 25 0.96 8.91 6.25
CA LEU A 25 1.47 10.27 6.13
C LEU A 25 0.36 11.26 5.74
N PHE A 26 -0.76 10.75 5.23
CA PHE A 26 -1.85 11.56 4.73
C PHE A 26 -3.19 11.04 5.25
N ALA A 27 -3.93 11.93 5.91
CA ALA A 27 -5.25 11.66 6.48
C ALA A 27 -6.24 11.15 5.42
N ASP A 28 -6.15 11.68 4.19
CA ASP A 28 -7.01 11.31 3.06
C ASP A 28 -6.81 9.84 2.63
N THR A 29 -5.56 9.35 2.65
CA THR A 29 -5.24 7.94 2.37
C THR A 29 -5.82 7.01 3.44
N THR A 30 -5.73 7.38 4.72
CA THR A 30 -6.30 6.56 5.81
C THR A 30 -7.81 6.53 5.78
N GLU A 31 -8.45 7.68 5.57
CA GLU A 31 -9.90 7.76 5.49
C GLU A 31 -10.41 6.93 4.32
N CYS A 32 -9.78 7.04 3.15
CA CYS A 32 -10.10 6.21 1.99
C CYS A 32 -9.98 4.71 2.31
N ARG A 33 -8.83 4.27 2.84
CA ARG A 33 -8.60 2.85 3.14
C ARG A 33 -9.48 2.32 4.27
N SER A 34 -9.82 3.15 5.26
CA SER A 34 -10.70 2.77 6.38
C SER A 34 -12.10 2.40 5.94
N GLN A 35 -12.57 2.98 4.82
CA GLN A 35 -13.87 2.68 4.22
C GLN A 35 -13.83 1.45 3.30
N GLY A 36 -12.70 0.73 3.22
CA GLY A 36 -12.51 -0.38 2.29
C GLY A 36 -12.25 0.06 0.84
N ASN A 37 -12.01 1.34 0.62
CA ASN A 37 -11.68 1.89 -0.70
C ASN A 37 -10.18 1.79 -0.98
N PHE A 38 -9.78 2.06 -2.23
CA PHE A 38 -8.37 2.03 -2.64
C PHE A 38 -7.94 3.31 -3.35
N CYS A 39 -6.65 3.62 -3.21
CA CYS A 39 -6.03 4.78 -3.83
C CYS A 39 -5.41 4.38 -5.17
N ARG A 40 -5.72 5.11 -6.23
CA ARG A 40 -5.21 4.85 -7.58
C ARG A 40 -4.65 6.11 -8.23
N ALA A 41 -3.55 5.94 -8.96
CA ALA A 41 -3.02 6.96 -9.85
C ALA A 41 -3.83 6.95 -11.14
N GLY A 42 -4.48 8.06 -11.47
CA GLY A 42 -5.33 8.19 -12.66
C GLY A 42 -6.82 7.92 -12.40
N THR A 43 -7.52 7.43 -13.41
CA THR A 43 -8.97 7.19 -13.38
C THR A 43 -9.32 5.91 -12.61
N CYS A 44 -10.41 5.99 -11.85
CA CYS A 44 -11.00 4.82 -11.20
C CYS A 44 -11.55 3.83 -12.25
N PRO A 45 -11.53 2.52 -11.96
CA PRO A 45 -12.19 1.55 -12.85
C PRO A 45 -13.67 1.90 -13.03
N PRO A 46 -14.31 1.50 -14.14
CA PRO A 46 -15.66 1.92 -14.49
C PRO A 46 -16.75 1.51 -13.49
N THR A 47 -16.46 0.55 -12.60
CA THR A 47 -17.36 0.11 -11.52
C THR A 47 -17.14 0.85 -10.21
N PHE A 48 -16.25 1.83 -10.17
CA PHE A 48 -15.88 2.57 -8.96
C PHE A 48 -15.95 4.08 -9.24
N ALA A 49 -16.56 4.82 -8.33
CA ALA A 49 -16.63 6.28 -8.36
C ALA A 49 -15.43 6.90 -7.62
N VAL A 50 -15.06 8.12 -8.02
CA VAL A 50 -14.09 8.93 -7.28
C VAL A 50 -14.80 9.49 -6.06
N SER A 51 -14.44 9.02 -4.87
CA SER A 51 -15.01 9.49 -3.59
C SER A 51 -14.17 10.60 -2.95
N GLY A 52 -12.88 10.67 -3.29
CA GLY A 52 -11.97 11.67 -2.74
C GLY A 52 -10.55 11.61 -3.30
N THR A 53 -9.58 12.09 -2.54
CA THR A 53 -8.15 12.04 -2.87
C THR A 53 -7.40 11.08 -1.94
N CYS A 54 -6.19 10.69 -2.34
CA CYS A 54 -5.21 10.08 -1.46
C CYS A 54 -3.83 10.72 -1.68
N HIS A 55 -2.93 10.51 -0.72
CA HIS A 55 -1.57 11.07 -0.71
C HIS A 55 -1.58 12.60 -0.86
N GLY A 56 -2.50 13.28 -0.17
CA GLY A 56 -2.60 14.73 -0.20
C GLY A 56 -2.98 15.29 -1.57
N GLY A 57 -3.74 14.54 -2.37
CA GLY A 57 -4.18 14.96 -3.70
C GLY A 57 -3.43 14.35 -4.88
N LEU A 58 -2.35 13.60 -4.66
CA LEU A 58 -1.61 12.93 -5.75
C LEU A 58 -2.40 11.79 -6.40
N LEU A 59 -3.23 11.11 -5.63
CA LEU A 59 -4.00 9.95 -6.05
C LEU A 59 -5.50 10.20 -5.86
N LYS A 60 -6.31 9.38 -6.52
CA LYS A 60 -7.77 9.36 -6.36
C LYS A 60 -8.20 8.22 -5.47
N CYS A 61 -9.10 8.49 -4.54
CA CYS A 61 -9.78 7.48 -3.75
C CYS A 61 -10.95 6.92 -4.57
N CYS A 62 -10.90 5.63 -4.90
CA CYS A 62 -11.92 4.94 -5.67
C CYS A 62 -12.82 4.12 -4.71
N SER A 63 -14.09 4.50 -4.60
CA SER A 63 -15.11 3.71 -3.89
C SER A 63 -16.01 2.98 -4.87
N LYS A 64 -16.55 1.84 -4.46
CA LYS A 64 -17.57 1.14 -5.25
C LYS A 64 -18.89 1.91 -5.20
#